data_AF-A0A974HW78-F1
#
_entry.id   AF-A0A974HW78-F1
#
_cell.length_a   1.000
_cell.length_b   1.000
_cell.length_c   1.000
_cell.angle_alpha   90.00
_cell.angle_beta   90.00
_cell.angle_gamma   90.00
#
_symmetry.space_group_name_H-M   'P 1'
#
loop_
_entity.id
_entity.type
_entity.pdbx_description
1 polymer ?
#
loop_
_entity_poly.entity_id
_entity_poly.type
_entity_poly.pdbx_seq_one_letter_code
_entity_poly.pdbx_strand_id
1 'polypeptide(L)'
;MLHRKKYKVKNLQAEIDGHTEVFHSLDENGQKMLRSLEGSDDGVLLQRRLDNMNIRWNELRKKTLNIRSHLEASTEHWKRLHDSLQELLAWLQLKNEELKQQAPIGGDVPKVQTQIETHRAFKRETKAKEPVVMNAIDTVRIFLADQPSETLERMHQEPKEAQTEEQFRNISRVLQKQVDDVTTEWDKLNLHSADWQKKLDEALQSLQELHEAMDELDHKLHQAEALKGTWQPVG
;
A
#
# COMPACT_ATOMS: atom_id res chain seq x y z
N MET A 1 17.21 -7.81 -1.07
CA MET A 1 17.18 -6.32 -1.18
C MET A 1 17.41 -5.62 0.17
N LEU A 2 16.73 -6.02 1.26
CA LEU A 2 17.04 -5.62 2.65
C LEU A 2 18.53 -5.78 3.02
N HIS A 3 19.11 -6.91 2.61
CA HIS A 3 20.50 -7.26 2.85
C HIS A 3 21.50 -6.30 2.20
N ARG A 4 21.16 -5.63 1.08
CA ARG A 4 22.09 -4.81 0.29
C ARG A 4 22.06 -3.32 0.66
N LYS A 5 20.89 -2.80 1.06
CA LYS A 5 20.79 -1.48 1.73
C LYS A 5 21.40 -1.52 3.14
N LYS A 6 21.19 -2.61 3.90
CA LYS A 6 22.01 -2.91 5.10
C LYS A 6 23.49 -2.95 4.76
N TYR A 7 23.89 -3.51 3.62
CA TYR A 7 25.29 -3.60 3.22
C TYR A 7 25.91 -2.24 2.87
N LYS A 8 25.18 -1.33 2.20
CA LYS A 8 25.67 0.04 1.92
C LYS A 8 25.74 0.91 3.16
N VAL A 9 24.73 0.84 4.03
CA VAL A 9 24.76 1.47 5.36
C VAL A 9 25.88 0.90 6.22
N LYS A 10 26.05 -0.43 6.25
CA LYS A 10 27.16 -1.10 6.93
C LYS A 10 28.51 -0.76 6.33
N ASN A 11 28.63 -0.59 5.00
CA ASN A 11 29.89 -0.23 4.35
C ASN A 11 30.26 1.22 4.67
N LEU A 12 29.32 2.17 4.59
CA LEU A 12 29.57 3.56 5.00
C LEU A 12 29.92 3.64 6.48
N GLN A 13 29.27 2.86 7.34
CA GLN A 13 29.59 2.79 8.76
C GLN A 13 30.95 2.13 9.00
N ALA A 14 31.28 1.02 8.33
CA ALA A 14 32.57 0.36 8.45
C ALA A 14 33.72 1.21 7.90
N GLU A 15 33.47 2.00 6.86
CA GLU A 15 34.42 2.96 6.32
C GLU A 15 34.61 4.15 7.26
N ILE A 16 33.55 4.65 7.91
CA ILE A 16 33.66 5.64 9.00
C ILE A 16 34.42 5.04 10.18
N ASP A 17 34.06 3.84 10.63
CA ASP A 17 34.67 3.17 11.78
C ASP A 17 36.16 2.89 11.53
N GLY A 18 36.51 2.44 10.32
CA GLY A 18 37.90 2.23 9.90
C GLY A 18 38.71 3.51 9.84
N HIS A 19 38.13 4.62 9.39
CA HIS A 19 38.79 5.93 9.43
C HIS A 19 38.74 6.60 10.80
N THR A 20 37.87 6.15 11.72
CA THR A 20 37.75 6.68 13.08
C THR A 20 39.02 6.38 13.88
N GLU A 21 39.56 5.17 13.74
CA GLU A 21 40.82 4.78 14.37
C GLU A 21 42.01 5.59 13.84
N VAL A 22 42.07 5.80 12.51
CA VAL A 22 43.11 6.63 11.87
C VAL A 22 43.00 8.09 12.30
N PHE A 23 41.78 8.64 12.38
CA PHE A 23 41.53 9.99 12.86
C PHE A 23 41.96 10.16 14.32
N HIS A 24 41.59 9.25 15.22
CA HIS A 24 41.99 9.31 16.62
C HIS A 24 43.51 9.21 16.80
N SER A 25 44.16 8.30 16.07
CA SER A 25 45.63 8.19 16.09
C SER A 25 46.30 9.48 15.59
N LEU A 26 45.78 10.08 14.51
CA LEU A 26 46.33 11.32 13.95
C LEU A 26 46.10 12.52 14.87
N ASP A 27 44.93 12.63 15.49
CA ASP A 27 44.62 13.67 16.47
C ASP A 27 45.49 13.53 17.71
N GLU A 28 45.59 12.33 18.30
CA GLU A 28 46.46 12.08 19.47
C GLU A 28 47.93 12.42 19.20
N ASN A 29 48.46 12.01 18.04
CA ASN A 29 49.84 12.30 17.66
C ASN A 29 50.04 13.80 17.37
N GLY A 30 49.08 14.44 16.71
CA GLY A 30 49.08 15.88 16.48
C GLY A 30 49.06 16.69 17.78
N GLN A 31 48.24 16.28 18.75
CA GLN A 31 48.17 16.89 20.08
C GLN A 31 49.47 16.72 20.87
N LYS A 32 50.15 15.57 20.74
CA LYS A 32 51.48 15.35 21.34
C LYS A 32 52.54 16.27 20.72
N MET A 33 52.56 16.41 19.40
CA MET A 33 53.48 17.30 18.70
C MET A 33 53.23 18.77 19.04
N LEU A 34 51.96 19.18 19.16
CA LEU A 34 51.59 20.53 19.55
C LEU A 34 52.19 20.93 20.91
N ARG A 35 52.14 20.03 21.90
CA ARG A 35 52.76 20.25 23.22
C ARG A 35 54.27 20.46 23.14
N SER A 36 54.93 19.86 22.15
CA SER A 36 56.39 20.04 21.93
C SER A 36 56.75 21.33 21.18
N LEU A 37 55.78 21.97 20.53
CA LEU A 37 55.94 23.18 19.71
C LEU A 37 55.33 24.43 20.39
N GLU A 38 55.11 24.37 21.70
CA GLU A 38 54.41 25.40 22.46
C GLU A 38 55.12 26.78 22.34
N GLY A 39 54.34 27.81 22.00
CA GLY A 39 54.86 29.17 21.81
C GLY A 39 55.55 29.45 20.46
N SER A 40 55.59 28.48 19.54
CA SER A 40 56.12 28.68 18.18
C SER A 40 55.02 28.95 17.14
N ASP A 41 55.37 29.65 16.06
CA ASP A 41 54.47 29.86 14.92
C ASP A 41 54.04 28.52 14.26
N ASP A 42 54.91 27.52 14.27
CA ASP A 42 54.62 26.17 13.78
C ASP A 42 53.57 25.46 14.65
N GLY A 43 53.59 25.68 15.97
CA GLY A 43 52.56 25.22 16.89
C GLY A 43 51.19 25.83 16.59
N VAL A 44 51.14 27.14 16.30
CA VAL A 44 49.90 27.83 15.90
C VAL A 44 49.35 27.29 14.58
N LEU A 45 50.23 27.04 13.60
CA LEU A 45 49.83 26.45 12.31
C LEU A 45 49.32 25.01 12.46
N LEU A 46 49.98 24.19 13.29
CA LEU A 46 49.57 22.81 13.57
C LEU A 46 48.20 22.78 14.27
N GLN A 47 47.98 23.62 15.28
CA GLN A 47 46.69 23.75 15.97
C GLN A 47 45.56 24.03 14.96
N ARG A 48 45.73 25.03 14.08
CA ARG A 48 44.73 25.37 13.05
C ARG A 48 44.42 24.20 12.11
N ARG A 49 45.43 23.39 11.76
CA ARG A 49 45.24 22.20 10.91
C ARG A 49 44.49 21.09 11.64
N LEU A 50 44.80 20.83 12.90
CA LEU A 50 44.08 19.86 13.73
C LEU A 50 42.63 20.28 13.95
N ASP A 51 42.38 21.56 14.24
CA ASP A 51 41.03 22.10 14.38
C ASP A 51 40.23 21.94 13.08
N ASN A 52 40.82 22.27 11.93
CA ASN A 52 40.16 22.11 10.64
C ASN A 52 39.83 20.64 10.34
N MET A 53 40.77 19.74 10.63
CA MET A 53 40.59 18.30 10.47
C MET A 53 39.44 17.78 11.36
N ASN A 54 39.41 18.18 12.63
CA ASN A 54 38.37 17.79 13.58
C ASN A 54 36.98 18.33 13.15
N ILE A 55 36.90 19.57 12.67
CA ILE A 55 35.67 20.14 12.11
C ILE A 55 35.18 19.29 10.94
N ARG A 56 36.04 19.03 9.95
CA ARG A 56 35.70 18.24 8.75
C ARG A 56 35.28 16.82 9.09
N TRP A 57 35.98 16.19 10.05
CA TRP A 57 35.65 14.85 10.54
C TRP A 57 34.27 14.80 11.17
N ASN A 58 33.94 15.75 12.05
CA ASN A 58 32.64 15.83 12.69
C ASN A 58 31.52 16.10 11.68
N GLU A 59 31.75 16.97 10.69
CA GLU A 59 30.79 17.22 9.61
C GLU A 59 30.52 15.97 8.77
N LEU A 60 31.57 15.25 8.38
CA LEU A 60 31.46 14.00 7.62
C LEU A 60 30.65 12.96 8.41
N ARG A 61 30.99 12.76 9.68
CA ARG A 61 30.28 11.83 10.57
C ARG A 61 28.80 12.20 10.69
N LYS A 62 28.48 13.48 10.88
CA LYS A 62 27.10 13.98 10.95
C LYS A 62 26.34 13.74 9.65
N LYS A 63 26.94 14.05 8.49
CA LYS A 63 26.32 13.80 7.17
C LYS A 63 26.03 12.32 6.96
N THR A 64 26.99 11.44 7.27
CA THR A 64 26.80 9.99 7.11
C THR A 64 25.72 9.44 8.02
N LEU A 65 25.66 9.89 9.28
CA LEU A 65 24.57 9.50 10.21
C LEU A 65 23.19 9.96 9.70
N ASN A 66 23.09 11.19 9.18
CA ASN A 66 21.85 11.72 8.63
C ASN A 66 21.39 10.92 7.40
N ILE A 67 22.30 10.65 6.45
CA ILE A 67 22.02 9.83 5.26
C ILE A 67 21.55 8.43 5.66
N ARG A 68 22.22 7.81 6.64
CA ARG A 68 21.81 6.50 7.16
C ARG A 68 20.40 6.54 7.74
N SER A 69 20.14 7.47 8.66
CA SER A 69 18.84 7.60 9.32
C SER A 69 17.72 7.80 8.28
N HIS A 70 17.96 8.64 7.27
CA HIS A 70 17.02 8.88 6.19
C HIS A 70 16.76 7.62 5.35
N LEU A 71 17.82 6.91 4.95
CA LEU A 71 17.70 5.67 4.17
C LEU A 71 16.99 4.54 4.94
N GLU A 72 17.25 4.42 6.24
CA GLU A 72 16.58 3.46 7.12
C GLU A 72 15.09 3.77 7.25
N ALA A 73 14.74 5.03 7.53
CA ALA A 73 13.35 5.48 7.61
C ALA A 73 12.60 5.28 6.28
N SER A 74 13.21 5.67 5.15
CA SER A 74 12.65 5.47 3.81
C SER A 74 12.45 3.98 3.48
N THR A 75 13.40 3.13 3.86
CA THR A 75 13.29 1.68 3.64
C THR A 75 12.19 1.04 4.49
N GLU A 76 12.04 1.48 5.73
CA GLU A 76 10.96 1.03 6.61
C GLU A 76 9.59 1.47 6.08
N HIS A 77 9.47 2.73 5.67
CA HIS A 77 8.26 3.26 5.05
C HIS A 77 7.85 2.43 3.82
N TRP A 78 8.79 2.18 2.90
CA TRP A 78 8.54 1.36 1.71
C TRP A 78 8.04 -0.04 2.06
N LYS A 79 8.63 -0.72 3.04
CA LYS A 79 8.17 -2.07 3.43
C LYS A 79 6.76 -2.05 3.96
N ARG A 80 6.45 -1.12 4.86
CA ARG A 80 5.11 -1.01 5.43
C ARG A 80 4.06 -0.79 4.33
N LEU A 81 4.39 0.05 3.34
CA LEU A 81 3.53 0.27 2.19
C LEU A 81 3.37 -0.99 1.34
N HIS A 82 4.47 -1.68 1.03
CA HIS A 82 4.46 -2.95 0.31
C HIS A 82 3.62 -4.01 1.00
N ASP A 83 3.81 -4.20 2.31
CA ASP A 83 3.08 -5.17 3.12
C ASP A 83 1.58 -4.82 3.17
N SER A 84 1.25 -3.53 3.34
CA SER A 84 -0.13 -3.04 3.31
C SER A 84 -0.81 -3.31 1.96
N LEU A 85 -0.12 -3.13 0.83
CA LEU A 85 -0.66 -3.41 -0.50
C LEU A 85 -0.88 -4.92 -0.70
N GLN A 86 0.02 -5.77 -0.18
CA GLN A 86 -0.17 -7.23 -0.22
C GLN A 86 -1.36 -7.69 0.62
N GLU A 87 -1.52 -7.13 1.82
CA GLU A 87 -2.68 -7.43 2.66
C GLU A 87 -3.99 -7.01 1.98
N LEU A 88 -4.02 -5.82 1.36
CA LEU A 88 -5.17 -5.37 0.57
C LEU A 88 -5.46 -6.31 -0.59
N LEU A 89 -4.45 -6.71 -1.37
CA LEU A 89 -4.64 -7.67 -2.47
C LEU A 89 -5.21 -9.00 -2.00
N ALA A 90 -4.68 -9.56 -0.91
CA ALA A 90 -5.18 -10.81 -0.35
C ALA A 90 -6.64 -10.67 0.11
N TRP A 91 -6.99 -9.56 0.76
CA TRP A 91 -8.36 -9.28 1.18
C TRP A 91 -9.30 -9.12 -0.03
N LEU A 92 -8.88 -8.42 -1.09
CA LEU A 92 -9.67 -8.26 -2.31
C LEU A 92 -9.94 -9.58 -3.01
N GLN A 93 -8.92 -10.43 -3.12
CA GLN A 93 -9.05 -11.77 -3.70
C GLN A 93 -10.01 -12.63 -2.90
N LEU A 94 -9.91 -12.60 -1.56
CA LEU A 94 -10.82 -13.31 -0.68
C LEU A 94 -12.27 -12.84 -0.87
N LYS A 95 -12.52 -11.53 -0.92
CA LYS A 95 -13.86 -10.98 -1.09
C LYS A 95 -14.43 -11.22 -2.48
N ASN A 96 -13.60 -11.18 -3.52
CA ASN A 96 -13.99 -11.58 -4.86
C ASN A 96 -14.42 -13.05 -4.91
N GLU A 97 -13.73 -13.93 -4.17
CA GLU A 97 -14.08 -15.34 -4.09
C GLU A 97 -15.35 -15.59 -3.27
N GLU A 98 -15.50 -14.91 -2.12
CA GLU A 98 -16.71 -14.96 -1.29
C GLU A 98 -17.96 -14.54 -2.09
N LEU A 99 -17.82 -13.52 -2.94
CA LEU A 99 -18.91 -13.06 -3.80
C LEU A 99 -19.22 -14.06 -4.93
N LYS A 100 -18.20 -14.74 -5.49
CA LYS A 100 -18.40 -15.81 -6.49
C LYS A 100 -19.06 -17.06 -5.91
N GLN A 101 -18.81 -17.34 -4.63
CA GLN A 101 -19.34 -18.50 -3.93
C GLN A 101 -20.75 -18.27 -3.35
N GLN A 102 -21.34 -17.09 -3.57
CA GLN A 102 -22.73 -16.85 -3.19
C GLN A 102 -23.65 -17.91 -3.82
N ALA A 103 -24.62 -18.36 -3.03
CA ALA A 103 -25.60 -19.33 -3.51
C ALA A 103 -26.36 -18.75 -4.72
N PRO A 104 -26.79 -19.61 -5.67
CA PRO A 104 -27.68 -19.21 -6.74
C PRO A 104 -28.92 -18.48 -6.19
N ILE A 105 -29.47 -17.57 -6.99
CA ILE A 105 -30.63 -16.78 -6.57
C ILE A 105 -31.80 -17.71 -6.23
N GLY A 106 -32.42 -17.46 -5.08
CA GLY A 106 -33.55 -18.25 -4.59
C GLY A 106 -34.77 -18.17 -5.51
N GLY A 107 -35.58 -19.24 -5.53
CA GLY A 107 -36.82 -19.30 -6.31
C GLY A 107 -38.07 -18.77 -5.59
N ASP A 108 -37.91 -18.17 -4.42
CA ASP A 108 -39.01 -17.60 -3.63
C ASP A 108 -38.59 -16.26 -2.99
N VAL A 109 -39.57 -15.39 -2.75
CA VAL A 109 -39.36 -14.04 -2.23
C VAL A 109 -38.58 -14.03 -0.89
N PRO A 110 -38.92 -14.87 0.11
CA PRO A 110 -38.17 -14.90 1.37
C PRO A 110 -36.68 -15.21 1.21
N LYS A 111 -36.31 -16.17 0.34
CA LYS A 111 -34.91 -16.50 0.08
C LYS A 111 -34.17 -15.35 -0.59
N VAL A 112 -34.74 -14.74 -1.62
CA VAL A 112 -34.10 -13.60 -2.31
C VAL A 112 -33.93 -12.42 -1.36
N GLN A 113 -34.91 -12.15 -0.51
CA GLN A 113 -34.82 -11.11 0.52
C GLN A 113 -33.68 -11.36 1.51
N THR A 114 -33.48 -12.60 1.94
CA THR A 114 -32.35 -13.02 2.80
C THR A 114 -31.00 -12.83 2.08
N GLN A 115 -30.93 -13.16 0.79
CA GLN A 115 -29.74 -12.95 -0.03
C GLN A 115 -29.42 -11.45 -0.19
N ILE A 116 -30.44 -10.59 -0.37
CA ILE A 116 -30.28 -9.14 -0.40
C ILE A 116 -29.73 -8.61 0.94
N GLU A 117 -30.22 -9.10 2.06
CA GLU A 117 -29.72 -8.70 3.38
C GLU A 117 -28.26 -9.11 3.60
N THR A 118 -27.91 -10.33 3.18
CA THR A 118 -26.53 -10.83 3.21
C THR A 118 -25.62 -9.97 2.35
N HIS A 119 -26.05 -9.64 1.12
CA HIS A 119 -25.27 -8.78 0.22
C HIS A 119 -25.18 -7.34 0.70
N ARG A 120 -26.20 -6.82 1.39
CA ARG A 120 -26.13 -5.52 2.07
C ARG A 120 -25.05 -5.50 3.14
N ALA A 121 -24.89 -6.58 3.91
CA ALA A 121 -23.81 -6.69 4.90
C ALA A 121 -22.44 -6.70 4.21
N PHE A 122 -22.28 -7.49 3.14
CA PHE A 122 -21.08 -7.50 2.30
C PHE A 122 -20.71 -6.10 1.80
N LYS A 123 -21.67 -5.36 1.21
CA LYS A 123 -21.45 -3.99 0.72
C LYS A 123 -21.04 -3.01 1.82
N ARG A 124 -21.55 -3.15 3.05
CA ARG A 124 -21.12 -2.32 4.19
C ARG A 124 -19.66 -2.58 4.55
N GLU A 125 -19.25 -3.85 4.58
CA GLU A 125 -17.87 -4.23 4.84
C GLU A 125 -16.93 -3.69 3.75
N THR A 126 -17.30 -3.87 2.48
CA THR A 126 -16.52 -3.34 1.35
C THR A 126 -16.39 -1.82 1.42
N LYS A 127 -17.49 -1.10 1.68
CA LYS A 127 -17.47 0.35 1.86
C LYS A 127 -16.61 0.81 3.04
N ALA A 128 -16.56 0.04 4.12
CA ALA A 128 -15.69 0.36 5.26
C ALA A 128 -14.19 0.23 4.90
N LYS A 129 -13.83 -0.61 3.91
CA LYS A 129 -12.46 -0.80 3.45
C LYS A 129 -12.00 0.26 2.44
N GLU A 130 -12.93 0.92 1.75
CA GLU A 130 -12.67 1.97 0.76
C GLU A 130 -11.63 3.03 1.19
N PRO A 131 -11.74 3.70 2.35
CA PRO A 131 -10.75 4.71 2.73
C PRO A 131 -9.33 4.14 2.88
N VAL A 132 -9.20 2.87 3.26
CA VAL A 132 -7.89 2.20 3.40
C VAL A 132 -7.28 1.96 2.02
N VAL A 133 -8.09 1.50 1.06
CA VAL A 133 -7.67 1.29 -0.33
C VAL A 133 -7.23 2.61 -0.95
N MET A 134 -8.05 3.66 -0.85
CA MET A 134 -7.74 4.98 -1.43
C MET A 134 -6.47 5.58 -0.81
N ASN A 135 -6.33 5.51 0.51
CA ASN A 135 -5.13 6.00 1.19
C ASN A 135 -3.86 5.25 0.76
N ALA A 136 -3.92 3.93 0.58
CA ALA A 136 -2.78 3.14 0.10
C ALA A 136 -2.39 3.56 -1.33
N ILE A 137 -3.38 3.78 -2.21
CA ILE A 137 -3.15 4.24 -3.58
C ILE A 137 -2.53 5.64 -3.59
N ASP A 138 -3.07 6.57 -2.81
CA ASP A 138 -2.56 7.95 -2.71
C ASP A 138 -1.15 7.99 -2.12
N THR A 139 -0.86 7.15 -1.12
CA THR A 139 0.48 7.05 -0.53
C THR A 139 1.50 6.60 -1.57
N VAL A 140 1.17 5.60 -2.41
CA VAL A 140 2.05 5.18 -3.53
C VAL A 140 2.21 6.32 -4.52
N ARG A 141 1.13 7.02 -4.90
CA ARG A 141 1.18 8.14 -5.84
C ARG A 141 2.10 9.25 -5.33
N ILE A 142 1.97 9.65 -4.06
CA ILE A 142 2.82 10.66 -3.43
C ILE A 142 4.28 10.17 -3.40
N PHE A 143 4.53 8.93 -3.00
CA PHE A 143 5.88 8.34 -2.99
C PHE A 143 6.54 8.33 -4.39
N LEU A 144 5.75 8.14 -5.45
CA LEU A 144 6.20 8.20 -6.83
C LEU A 144 6.35 9.65 -7.35
N ALA A 145 5.66 10.62 -6.76
CA ALA A 145 5.77 12.04 -7.10
C ALA A 145 6.96 12.72 -6.39
N ASP A 146 7.19 12.39 -5.12
CA ASP A 146 8.32 12.84 -4.29
C ASP A 146 9.64 12.12 -4.64
N GLN A 147 9.70 11.45 -5.81
CA GLN A 147 10.97 10.96 -6.32
C GLN A 147 11.94 12.14 -6.41
N PRO A 148 13.15 12.05 -5.84
CA PRO A 148 14.10 13.13 -5.91
C PRO A 148 14.37 13.43 -7.38
N SER A 149 13.80 14.53 -7.88
CA SER A 149 14.29 15.13 -9.10
C SER A 149 15.67 15.66 -8.75
N GLU A 150 16.68 15.06 -9.35
CA GLU A 150 18.11 15.38 -9.21
C GLU A 150 18.43 16.77 -9.80
N THR A 151 17.73 17.83 -9.39
CA THR A 151 17.92 19.17 -9.94
C THR A 151 18.93 20.01 -9.16
N LEU A 152 19.40 19.58 -7.97
CA LEU A 152 20.35 20.37 -7.18
C LEU A 152 21.59 19.63 -6.63
N GLU A 153 21.65 18.29 -6.66
CA GLU A 153 22.83 17.54 -6.17
C GLU A 153 23.83 17.14 -7.27
N ARG A 154 23.46 17.30 -8.55
CA ARG A 154 24.23 16.90 -9.74
C ARG A 154 25.60 17.58 -9.93
N MET A 155 25.95 18.58 -9.12
CA MET A 155 27.18 19.31 -9.37
C MET A 155 28.45 18.62 -8.83
N HIS A 156 28.37 17.53 -8.05
CA HIS A 156 29.58 17.02 -7.36
C HIS A 156 29.78 15.50 -7.16
N GLN A 157 29.04 14.56 -7.76
CA GLN A 157 29.24 13.12 -7.45
C GLN A 157 29.60 12.19 -8.63
N GLU A 158 30.53 11.28 -8.30
CA GLU A 158 31.24 10.31 -9.13
C GLU A 158 30.37 9.17 -9.72
N PRO A 159 30.90 8.35 -10.66
CA PRO A 159 30.18 7.31 -11.42
C PRO A 159 29.49 6.16 -10.66
N LYS A 160 29.49 6.13 -9.31
CA LYS A 160 28.98 5.00 -8.49
C LYS A 160 27.47 5.06 -8.18
N GLU A 161 26.77 6.11 -8.62
CA GLU A 161 25.32 6.33 -8.36
C GLU A 161 24.39 5.41 -9.18
N ALA A 162 24.85 4.88 -10.31
CA ALA A 162 24.04 4.09 -11.25
C ALA A 162 23.33 2.86 -10.63
N GLN A 163 23.97 2.19 -9.65
CA GLN A 163 23.38 1.01 -8.98
C GLN A 163 22.33 1.37 -7.91
N THR A 164 22.39 2.58 -7.35
CA THR A 164 21.42 3.06 -6.35
C THR A 164 20.12 3.41 -7.06
N GLU A 165 20.21 4.15 -8.16
CA GLU A 165 19.06 4.52 -8.98
C GLU A 165 18.32 3.31 -9.56
N GLU A 166 19.04 2.28 -10.02
CA GLU A 166 18.41 1.06 -10.58
C GLU A 166 17.53 0.33 -9.54
N GLN A 167 17.90 0.38 -8.26
CA GLN A 167 17.13 -0.24 -7.18
C GLN A 167 15.91 0.59 -6.80
N PHE A 168 16.02 1.91 -6.81
CA PHE A 168 14.87 2.81 -6.60
C PHE A 168 13.87 2.68 -7.76
N ARG A 169 14.35 2.61 -9.01
CA ARG A 169 13.51 2.28 -10.17
C ARG A 169 12.79 0.94 -10.00
N ASN A 170 13.47 -0.08 -9.48
CA ASN A 170 12.86 -1.38 -9.19
C ASN A 170 11.79 -1.30 -8.09
N ILE A 171 12.04 -0.56 -7.01
CA ILE A 171 11.07 -0.35 -5.93
C ILE A 171 9.82 0.37 -6.46
N SER A 172 10.02 1.47 -7.19
CA SER A 172 8.94 2.24 -7.81
C SER A 172 8.12 1.37 -8.76
N ARG A 173 8.77 0.54 -9.58
CA ARG A 173 8.10 -0.41 -10.47
C ARG A 173 7.27 -1.46 -9.71
N VAL A 174 7.79 -1.98 -8.60
CA VAL A 174 7.05 -2.97 -7.79
C VAL A 174 5.84 -2.33 -7.13
N LEU A 175 5.99 -1.15 -6.52
CA LEU A 175 4.87 -0.43 -5.91
C LEU A 175 3.82 -0.04 -6.94
N GLN A 176 4.26 0.43 -8.12
CA GLN A 176 3.36 0.75 -9.21
C GLN A 176 2.57 -0.48 -9.66
N LYS A 177 3.24 -1.61 -9.87
CA LYS A 177 2.53 -2.85 -10.18
C LYS A 177 1.52 -3.23 -9.08
N GLN A 178 1.91 -3.16 -7.82
CA GLN A 178 1.02 -3.53 -6.71
C GLN A 178 -0.18 -2.60 -6.59
N VAL A 179 0.01 -1.29 -6.80
CA VAL A 179 -1.11 -0.34 -6.76
C VAL A 179 -2.04 -0.53 -7.95
N ASP A 180 -1.50 -0.85 -9.13
CA ASP A 180 -2.29 -1.18 -10.32
C ASP A 180 -3.11 -2.47 -10.09
N ASP A 181 -2.50 -3.49 -9.50
CA ASP A 181 -3.17 -4.75 -9.13
C ASP A 181 -4.28 -4.49 -8.10
N VAL A 182 -4.01 -3.68 -7.05
CA VAL A 182 -5.02 -3.31 -6.02
C VAL A 182 -6.19 -2.57 -6.66
N THR A 183 -5.91 -1.57 -7.50
CA THR A 183 -6.92 -0.77 -8.18
C THR A 183 -7.80 -1.66 -9.06
N THR A 184 -7.17 -2.54 -9.84
CA THR A 184 -7.87 -3.46 -10.73
C THR A 184 -8.78 -4.42 -9.96
N GLU A 185 -8.29 -5.03 -8.88
CA GLU A 185 -9.08 -5.98 -8.08
C GLU A 185 -10.20 -5.28 -7.29
N TRP A 186 -9.97 -4.03 -6.84
CA TRP A 186 -10.99 -3.18 -6.23
C TRP A 186 -12.12 -2.85 -7.19
N ASP A 187 -11.79 -2.42 -8.41
CA ASP A 187 -12.79 -2.09 -9.43
C ASP A 187 -13.59 -3.32 -9.85
N LYS A 188 -12.92 -4.48 -10.02
CA LYS A 188 -13.59 -5.75 -10.28
C LYS A 188 -14.56 -6.14 -9.17
N LEU A 189 -14.15 -6.01 -7.91
CA LEU A 189 -14.99 -6.35 -6.77
C LEU A 189 -16.24 -5.47 -6.72
N ASN A 190 -16.07 -4.17 -6.94
CA ASN A 190 -17.18 -3.22 -6.98
C ASN A 190 -18.14 -3.52 -8.14
N LEU A 191 -17.61 -3.80 -9.33
CA LEU A 191 -18.42 -4.17 -10.49
C LEU A 191 -19.21 -5.46 -10.24
N HIS A 192 -18.54 -6.51 -9.78
CA HIS A 192 -19.18 -7.79 -9.49
C HIS A 192 -20.25 -7.64 -8.39
N SER A 193 -19.97 -6.83 -7.37
CA SER A 193 -20.94 -6.54 -6.30
C SER A 193 -22.16 -5.77 -6.82
N ALA A 194 -21.97 -4.86 -7.77
CA ALA A 194 -23.07 -4.12 -8.40
C ALA A 194 -23.93 -5.05 -9.28
N ASP A 195 -23.29 -5.90 -10.09
CA ASP A 195 -23.97 -6.87 -10.94
C ASP A 195 -24.77 -7.89 -10.12
N TRP A 196 -24.20 -8.39 -9.01
CA TRP A 196 -24.90 -9.31 -8.13
C TRP A 196 -26.13 -8.67 -7.47
N GLN A 197 -26.00 -7.42 -7.01
CA GLN A 197 -27.13 -6.67 -6.47
C GLN A 197 -28.24 -6.51 -7.51
N LYS A 198 -27.88 -6.13 -8.75
CA LYS A 198 -28.83 -5.97 -9.84
C LYS A 198 -29.60 -7.27 -10.10
N LYS A 199 -28.92 -8.42 -10.16
CA LYS A 199 -29.58 -9.71 -10.36
C LYS A 199 -30.55 -10.08 -9.22
N LEU A 200 -30.18 -9.78 -7.98
CA LEU A 200 -31.07 -10.00 -6.83
C LEU A 200 -32.33 -9.12 -6.90
N ASP A 201 -32.16 -7.86 -7.27
CA ASP A 201 -33.28 -6.91 -7.39
C ASP A 201 -34.23 -7.32 -8.54
N GLU A 202 -33.68 -7.70 -9.70
CA GLU A 202 -34.46 -8.21 -10.84
C GLU A 202 -35.24 -9.48 -10.48
N ALA A 203 -34.60 -10.43 -9.79
CA ALA A 203 -35.25 -11.67 -9.38
C ALA A 203 -36.36 -11.43 -8.35
N LEU A 204 -36.14 -10.52 -7.40
CA LEU A 204 -37.17 -10.16 -6.43
C LEU A 204 -38.39 -9.57 -7.13
N GLN A 205 -38.18 -8.66 -8.08
CA GLN A 205 -39.25 -8.06 -8.87
C GLN A 205 -40.03 -9.12 -9.66
N SER A 206 -39.34 -9.99 -10.40
CA SER A 206 -40.02 -11.05 -11.18
C SER A 206 -40.81 -12.02 -10.30
N LEU A 207 -40.31 -12.35 -9.11
CA LEU A 207 -41.03 -13.22 -8.17
C LEU A 207 -42.28 -12.54 -7.58
N GLN A 208 -42.22 -11.23 -7.34
CA GLN A 208 -43.38 -10.45 -6.89
C GLN A 208 -44.45 -10.38 -7.98
N GLU A 209 -44.06 -10.07 -9.22
CA GLU A 209 -44.97 -10.05 -10.38
C GLU A 209 -45.63 -11.43 -10.60
N LEU A 210 -44.86 -12.51 -10.45
CA LEU A 210 -45.39 -13.87 -10.53
C LEU A 210 -46.39 -14.16 -9.41
N HIS A 211 -46.10 -13.73 -8.18
CA HIS A 211 -47.02 -13.92 -7.05
C HIS A 211 -48.35 -13.18 -7.26
N GLU A 212 -48.28 -11.92 -7.70
CA GLU A 212 -49.48 -11.14 -8.03
C GLU A 212 -50.31 -11.80 -9.13
N ALA A 213 -49.67 -12.31 -10.18
CA ALA A 213 -50.35 -13.02 -11.27
C ALA A 213 -50.99 -14.34 -10.80
N MET A 214 -50.32 -15.08 -9.90
CA MET A 214 -50.87 -16.30 -9.30
C MET A 214 -52.08 -15.99 -8.41
N ASP A 215 -52.01 -14.96 -7.58
CA ASP A 215 -53.12 -14.53 -6.72
C ASP A 215 -54.34 -14.10 -7.55
N GLU A 216 -54.12 -13.39 -8.67
CA GLU A 216 -55.18 -13.01 -9.61
C GLU A 216 -55.82 -14.24 -10.27
N LEU A 217 -55.00 -15.21 -10.69
CA LEU A 217 -55.48 -16.46 -11.29
C LEU A 217 -56.30 -17.27 -10.29
N ASP A 218 -55.79 -17.44 -9.06
CA ASP A 218 -56.49 -18.15 -8.00
C ASP A 218 -57.83 -17.46 -7.70
N HIS A 219 -57.86 -16.14 -7.62
CA HIS A 219 -59.11 -15.40 -7.44
C HIS A 219 -60.13 -15.69 -8.55
N LYS A 220 -59.69 -15.67 -9.82
CA LYS A 220 -60.54 -15.99 -10.99
C LYS A 220 -61.02 -17.44 -10.97
N LEU A 221 -60.17 -18.39 -10.57
CA LEU A 221 -60.54 -19.81 -10.44
C LEU A 221 -61.62 -20.00 -9.37
N HIS A 222 -61.46 -19.41 -8.19
CA HIS A 222 -62.47 -19.47 -7.13
C HIS A 222 -63.82 -18.88 -7.58
N GLN A 223 -63.80 -17.76 -8.32
CA GLN A 223 -65.03 -17.19 -8.90
C GLN A 223 -65.69 -18.15 -9.91
N ALA A 224 -64.90 -18.77 -10.80
CA ALA A 224 -65.41 -19.71 -11.79
C ALA A 224 -65.98 -20.98 -11.15
N GLU A 225 -65.34 -21.51 -10.12
CA GLU A 225 -65.81 -22.65 -9.33
C GLU A 225 -67.12 -22.34 -8.61
N ALA A 226 -67.23 -21.14 -8.02
CA ALA A 226 -68.46 -20.68 -7.39
C ALA A 226 -69.62 -20.58 -8.40
N LEU A 227 -69.37 -20.04 -9.59
CA LEU A 227 -70.36 -19.99 -10.67
C LEU A 227 -70.79 -21.39 -11.12
N LYS A 228 -69.86 -22.31 -11.33
CA LYS A 228 -70.16 -23.71 -11.70
C LYS A 228 -71.09 -24.38 -10.68
N GLY A 229 -70.92 -24.11 -9.39
CA GLY A 229 -71.80 -24.64 -8.34
C GLY A 229 -73.26 -24.18 -8.44
N THR A 230 -73.53 -23.07 -9.15
CA THR A 230 -74.89 -22.54 -9.37
C THR A 230 -75.58 -23.11 -10.61
N TRP A 231 -74.89 -23.92 -11.41
CA TRP A 231 -75.45 -24.45 -12.65
C TRP A 231 -76.48 -25.55 -12.35
N GLN A 232 -77.67 -25.46 -12.94
CA GLN A 232 -78.65 -26.54 -12.91
C GLN A 232 -78.35 -27.56 -14.03
N PRO A 233 -78.54 -28.87 -13.76
CA PRO A 233 -78.39 -29.89 -14.80
C PRO A 233 -79.44 -29.64 -15.89
N VAL A 234 -78.97 -29.55 -17.13
CA VAL A 234 -79.85 -29.42 -18.30
C VAL A 234 -80.45 -30.81 -18.54
N GLY A 235 -81.71 -30.99 -18.13
CA GLY A 235 -82.53 -32.16 -18.40
C GLY A 235 -83.41 -31.98 -19.63
#